data_AF-A0A7S1W1H2-F1
#
_entry.id   AF-A0A7S1W1H2-F1
#
_cell.length_a   1.000
_cell.length_b   1.000
_cell.length_c   1.000
_cell.angle_alpha   90.00
_cell.angle_beta   90.00
_cell.angle_gamma   90.00
#
_symmetry.space_group_name_H-M   'P 1'
#
loop_
_entity.id
_entity.type
_entity.pdbx_description
1 polymer ?
#
loop_
_entity_poly.entity_id
_entity_poly.type
_entity_poly.pdbx_seq_one_letter_code
_entity_poly.pdbx_strand_id
1 'polypeptide(L)'
;ENRFVGNDCGIDVTGDHVSTKVSLNLFEKNRASGMRVRLNAMFDLTENLFRGNLKIGLLLTGNFAGAIKRNEFCGDAIGVSVDGGSEGALVGNTFEDCNVGVQIMPTGNPMIRGCMFYT
;
A
#
# COMPACT_ATOMS: atom_id res chain seq x y z
N GLU A 1 -7.94 -1.46 -15.99
CA GLU A 1 -8.04 -2.42 -14.88
C GLU A 1 -7.11 -3.59 -15.13
N ASN A 2 -6.14 -3.81 -14.25
CA ASN A 2 -5.24 -4.97 -14.31
C ASN A 2 -5.42 -5.85 -13.07
N ARG A 3 -5.03 -7.13 -13.18
CA ARG A 3 -5.04 -8.09 -12.08
C ARG A 3 -3.63 -8.65 -11.86
N PHE A 4 -3.11 -8.46 -10.66
CA PHE A 4 -1.80 -8.97 -10.23
C PHE A 4 -2.01 -10.10 -9.21
N VAL A 5 -1.95 -11.35 -9.68
CA VAL A 5 -2.36 -12.53 -8.90
C VAL A 5 -1.25 -13.56 -8.78
N GLY A 6 -0.99 -14.05 -7.55
CA GLY A 6 -0.06 -15.16 -7.30
C GLY A 6 1.42 -14.84 -7.51
N ASN A 7 1.78 -13.56 -7.63
CA ASN A 7 3.17 -13.12 -7.75
C ASN A 7 3.86 -13.15 -6.38
N ASP A 8 5.18 -12.96 -6.36
CA ASP A 8 5.85 -12.60 -5.11
C ASP A 8 5.46 -11.17 -4.69
N CYS A 9 5.61 -10.23 -5.63
CA CYS A 9 5.11 -8.86 -5.55
C CYS A 9 4.33 -8.53 -6.83
N GLY A 10 3.15 -7.93 -6.73
CA GLY A 10 2.35 -7.56 -7.91
C GLY A 10 2.98 -6.44 -8.73
N ILE A 11 3.35 -5.33 -8.08
CA ILE A 11 4.15 -4.24 -8.65
C ILE A 11 5.25 -3.85 -7.66
N ASP A 12 6.48 -3.74 -8.15
CA ASP A 12 7.62 -3.21 -7.40
C ASP A 12 8.11 -1.92 -8.05
N VAL A 13 7.82 -0.77 -7.42
CA VAL A 13 8.27 0.54 -7.86
C VAL A 13 9.62 0.83 -7.23
N THR A 14 10.66 0.85 -8.06
CA THR A 14 12.05 1.05 -7.65
C THR A 14 12.73 2.12 -8.47
N GLY A 15 13.60 2.89 -7.83
CA GLY A 15 14.44 3.90 -8.47
C GLY A 15 14.21 5.27 -7.85
N ASP A 16 15.20 6.15 -7.98
CA ASP A 16 15.08 7.53 -7.51
C ASP A 16 14.24 8.36 -8.48
N HIS A 17 13.32 9.17 -7.95
CA HIS A 17 12.48 10.11 -8.70
C HIS A 17 11.53 9.46 -9.73
N VAL A 18 11.18 8.18 -9.54
CA VAL A 18 10.13 7.54 -10.34
C VAL A 18 8.77 8.10 -9.97
N SER A 19 7.98 8.50 -10.98
CA SER A 19 6.59 8.91 -10.81
C SER A 19 5.68 7.86 -11.41
N THR A 20 4.72 7.35 -10.64
CA THR A 20 3.78 6.32 -11.12
C THR A 20 2.37 6.56 -10.60
N LYS A 21 1.39 6.35 -11.47
CA LYS A 21 -0.03 6.33 -11.10
C LYS A 21 -0.53 4.89 -11.17
N VAL A 22 -1.14 4.43 -10.08
CA VAL A 22 -1.70 3.08 -9.99
C VAL A 22 -3.15 3.23 -9.53
N SER A 23 -4.09 2.93 -10.42
CA SER A 23 -5.52 3.05 -10.11
C SER A 23 -6.36 1.96 -10.75
N LEU A 24 -7.47 1.62 -10.09
CA LEU A 24 -8.46 0.65 -10.56
C LEU A 24 -7.82 -0.72 -10.90
N ASN A 25 -6.92 -1.20 -10.03
CA ASN A 25 -6.32 -2.52 -10.16
C ASN A 25 -6.67 -3.43 -8.98
N LEU A 26 -6.55 -4.73 -9.23
CA LEU A 26 -6.69 -5.78 -8.23
C LEU A 26 -5.32 -6.42 -7.95
N PHE A 27 -4.93 -6.44 -6.69
CA PHE A 27 -3.75 -7.14 -6.17
C PHE A 27 -4.21 -8.26 -5.25
N GLU A 28 -4.14 -9.51 -5.71
CA GLU A 28 -4.77 -10.63 -5.01
C GLU A 28 -3.83 -11.81 -4.78
N LYS A 29 -3.81 -12.36 -3.56
CA LYS A 29 -3.11 -13.61 -3.24
C LYS A 29 -1.64 -13.62 -3.66
N ASN A 30 -0.96 -12.47 -3.58
CA ASN A 30 0.48 -12.41 -3.78
C ASN A 30 1.21 -12.94 -2.53
N ARG A 31 2.36 -13.59 -2.72
CA ARG A 31 3.07 -14.35 -1.68
C ARG A 31 3.83 -13.47 -0.68
N ALA A 32 4.25 -12.28 -1.08
CA ALA A 32 4.86 -11.31 -0.18
C ALA A 32 4.00 -10.05 -0.10
N SER A 33 3.86 -9.32 -1.20
CA SER A 33 3.06 -8.10 -1.19
C SER A 33 2.23 -7.85 -2.45
N GLY A 34 1.13 -7.12 -2.31
CA GLY A 34 0.37 -6.63 -3.46
C GLY A 34 1.21 -5.63 -4.26
N MET A 35 1.67 -4.57 -3.58
CA MET A 35 2.56 -3.58 -4.17
C MET A 35 3.68 -3.20 -3.20
N ARG A 36 4.84 -2.88 -3.75
CA ARG A 36 5.98 -2.32 -3.01
C ARG A 36 6.42 -1.01 -3.65
N VAL A 37 6.65 0.00 -2.83
CA VAL A 37 7.25 1.27 -3.25
C VAL A 37 8.52 1.49 -2.45
N ARG A 38 9.63 1.79 -3.15
CA ARG A 38 10.94 1.96 -2.53
C ARG A 38 11.62 3.28 -2.92
N LEU A 39 12.57 3.72 -2.10
CA LEU A 39 13.44 4.87 -2.36
C LEU A 39 12.65 6.19 -2.47
N ASN A 40 13.15 7.15 -3.27
CA ASN A 40 12.56 8.47 -3.48
C ASN A 40 11.49 8.47 -4.58
N ALA A 41 10.51 7.58 -4.49
CA ALA A 41 9.45 7.45 -5.49
C ALA A 41 8.26 8.36 -5.18
N MET A 42 7.71 8.98 -6.24
CA MET A 42 6.42 9.66 -6.19
C MET A 42 5.32 8.74 -6.72
N PHE A 43 4.22 8.64 -6.01
CA PHE A 43 3.11 7.82 -6.49
C PHE A 43 1.74 8.37 -6.11
N ASP A 44 0.77 8.09 -6.98
CA ASP A 44 -0.65 8.30 -6.75
C ASP A 44 -1.35 6.94 -6.80
N LEU A 45 -1.72 6.43 -5.63
CA LEU A 45 -2.37 5.13 -5.48
C LEU A 45 -3.84 5.36 -5.10
N THR A 46 -4.73 5.14 -6.06
CA THR A 46 -6.15 5.49 -5.93
C THR A 46 -7.08 4.35 -6.35
N GLU A 47 -8.09 4.04 -5.56
CA GLU A 47 -9.18 3.14 -5.98
C GLU A 47 -8.69 1.76 -6.44
N ASN A 48 -7.71 1.20 -5.74
CA ASN A 48 -7.27 -0.19 -5.94
C ASN A 48 -7.81 -1.09 -4.83
N LEU A 49 -7.92 -2.38 -5.15
CA LEU A 49 -8.27 -3.43 -4.22
C LEU A 49 -7.05 -4.32 -3.97
N PHE A 50 -6.62 -4.39 -2.72
CA PHE A 50 -5.63 -5.32 -2.19
C PHE A 50 -6.38 -6.39 -1.39
N ARG A 51 -6.27 -7.65 -1.80
CA ARG A 51 -7.03 -8.74 -1.19
C ARG A 51 -6.23 -10.01 -0.95
N GLY A 52 -6.20 -10.46 0.30
CA GLY A 52 -5.64 -11.77 0.68
C GLY A 52 -4.18 -11.95 0.29
N ASN A 53 -3.39 -10.87 0.24
CA ASN A 53 -1.94 -10.94 0.07
C ASN A 53 -1.33 -11.47 1.37
N LEU A 54 -0.41 -12.43 1.24
CA LEU A 54 -0.02 -13.28 2.36
C LEU A 54 0.65 -12.52 3.50
N LYS A 55 1.39 -11.44 3.21
CA LYS A 55 2.06 -10.63 4.23
C LYS A 55 1.57 -9.19 4.27
N ILE A 56 1.70 -8.46 3.15
CA ILE A 56 1.44 -7.01 3.16
C ILE A 56 0.65 -6.62 1.90
N GLY A 57 -0.45 -5.88 2.01
CA GLY A 57 -1.14 -5.30 0.85
C GLY A 57 -0.24 -4.30 0.12
N LEU A 58 0.16 -3.24 0.82
CA LEU A 58 1.09 -2.21 0.35
C LEU A 58 2.28 -2.02 1.30
N LEU A 59 3.48 -2.23 0.79
CA LEU A 59 4.73 -1.98 1.50
C LEU A 59 5.40 -0.71 0.99
N LEU A 60 5.64 0.25 1.87
CA LEU A 60 6.32 1.51 1.55
C LEU A 60 7.64 1.58 2.32
N THR A 61 8.77 1.55 1.61
CA THR A 61 10.10 1.60 2.22
C THR A 61 10.93 2.78 1.67
N GLY A 62 11.20 3.81 2.46
CA GLY A 62 11.99 4.99 2.06
C GLY A 62 11.20 6.30 2.02
N ASN A 63 11.74 7.31 1.36
CA ASN A 63 11.16 8.66 1.32
C ASN A 63 10.24 8.82 0.11
N PHE A 64 8.99 8.38 0.23
CA PHE A 64 7.99 8.66 -0.78
C PHE A 64 7.23 9.97 -0.52
N ALA A 65 6.87 10.64 -1.62
CA ALA A 65 5.91 11.74 -1.63
C ALA A 65 4.71 11.30 -2.45
N GLY A 66 3.58 11.05 -1.80
CA GLY A 66 2.44 10.44 -2.46
C GLY A 66 1.22 10.28 -1.57
N ALA A 67 0.09 10.05 -2.21
CA ALA A 67 -1.16 9.82 -1.50
C ALA A 67 -1.73 8.44 -1.84
N ILE A 68 -2.24 7.79 -0.80
CA ILE A 68 -2.95 6.52 -0.85
C ILE A 68 -4.39 6.86 -0.52
N LYS A 69 -5.26 6.87 -1.53
CA LYS A 69 -6.62 7.39 -1.40
C LYS A 69 -7.67 6.40 -1.87
N ARG A 70 -8.72 6.20 -1.07
CA ARG A 70 -9.88 5.38 -1.46
C ARG A 70 -9.51 3.98 -1.95
N ASN A 71 -8.44 3.40 -1.40
CA ASN A 71 -8.11 2.00 -1.65
C ASN A 71 -8.76 1.13 -0.58
N GLU A 72 -8.96 -0.14 -0.94
CA GLU A 72 -9.49 -1.16 -0.07
C GLU A 72 -8.42 -2.23 0.17
N PHE A 73 -8.17 -2.53 1.44
CA PHE A 73 -7.27 -3.58 1.90
C PHE A 73 -8.11 -4.60 2.68
N CYS A 74 -8.23 -5.81 2.16
CA CYS A 74 -9.14 -6.83 2.66
C CYS A 74 -8.43 -8.18 2.87
N GLY A 75 -8.41 -8.69 4.11
CA GLY A 75 -7.85 -10.02 4.39
C GLY A 75 -6.32 -10.13 4.24
N ASP A 76 -5.61 -9.01 4.15
CA ASP A 76 -4.15 -8.97 4.17
C ASP A 76 -3.64 -9.11 5.61
N ALA A 77 -2.50 -9.78 5.85
CA ALA A 77 -1.96 -9.82 7.23
C ALA A 77 -1.59 -8.41 7.73
N ILE A 78 -1.07 -7.55 6.86
CA ILE A 78 -0.90 -6.12 7.09
C ILE A 78 -1.47 -5.39 5.88
N GLY A 79 -2.42 -4.47 6.05
CA GLY A 79 -2.98 -3.69 4.94
C GLY A 79 -1.91 -2.79 4.30
N VAL A 80 -1.41 -1.83 5.08
CA VAL A 80 -0.30 -0.95 4.68
C VAL A 80 0.82 -1.01 5.72
N SER A 81 2.06 -1.20 5.29
CA SER A 81 3.25 -1.03 6.13
C SER A 81 4.07 0.15 5.64
N VAL A 82 4.40 1.07 6.57
CA VAL A 82 5.13 2.31 6.29
C VAL A 82 6.45 2.30 7.06
N ASP A 83 7.56 2.25 6.32
CA ASP A 83 8.92 2.30 6.87
C ASP A 83 9.81 3.28 6.10
N GLY A 84 9.98 4.49 6.60
CA GLY A 84 10.81 5.51 5.98
C GLY A 84 10.31 6.90 6.33
N GLY A 85 11.17 7.92 6.25
CA GLY A 85 10.94 9.29 6.71
C GLY A 85 9.89 10.10 5.92
N SER A 86 8.96 9.42 5.27
CA SER A 86 8.02 9.95 4.31
C SER A 86 6.74 10.47 4.95
N GLU A 87 6.33 11.67 4.51
CA GLU A 87 5.11 12.38 4.91
C GLU A 87 3.87 11.90 4.14
N GLY A 88 3.82 10.62 3.80
CA GLY A 88 2.76 10.01 3.02
C GLY A 88 1.37 10.20 3.62
N ALA A 89 0.36 10.39 2.78
CA ALA A 89 -1.01 10.56 3.24
C ALA A 89 -1.89 9.35 2.90
N LEU A 90 -2.44 8.69 3.91
CA LEU A 90 -3.50 7.69 3.80
C LEU A 90 -4.84 8.39 4.04
N VAL A 91 -5.65 8.55 2.98
CA VAL A 91 -6.90 9.33 3.05
C VAL A 91 -8.08 8.54 2.53
N GLY A 92 -9.07 8.28 3.39
CA GLY A 92 -10.31 7.62 2.96
C GLY A 92 -10.11 6.18 2.50
N ASN A 93 -9.09 5.47 3.00
CA ASN A 93 -8.91 4.05 2.70
C ASN A 93 -9.73 3.19 3.66
N THR A 94 -10.05 1.99 3.20
CA THR A 94 -10.79 0.99 3.96
C THR A 94 -9.87 -0.18 4.26
N PHE A 95 -9.86 -0.61 5.52
CA PHE A 95 -9.13 -1.76 6.01
C PHE A 95 -10.12 -2.71 6.67
N GLU A 96 -10.32 -3.86 6.05
CA GLU A 96 -11.26 -4.91 6.44
C GLU A 96 -10.50 -6.23 6.61
N ASP A 97 -10.81 -6.99 7.66
CA ASP A 97 -10.21 -8.31 7.90
C ASP A 97 -8.67 -8.34 7.88
N CYS A 98 -8.02 -7.21 8.13
CA CYS A 98 -6.57 -7.14 8.23
C CYS A 98 -6.13 -7.43 9.66
N ASN A 99 -5.13 -8.29 9.89
CA ASN A 99 -4.60 -8.48 11.25
C ASN A 99 -4.02 -7.16 11.79
N VAL A 100 -3.41 -6.37 10.91
CA VAL A 100 -2.98 -5.00 11.16
C VAL A 100 -3.42 -4.13 9.99
N GLY A 101 -4.27 -3.13 10.21
CA GLY A 101 -4.69 -2.21 9.14
C GLY A 101 -3.51 -1.38 8.60
N VAL A 102 -2.88 -0.59 9.47
CA VAL A 102 -1.68 0.19 9.14
C VAL A 102 -0.59 -0.08 10.18
N GLN A 103 0.56 -0.55 9.72
CA GLN A 103 1.78 -0.69 10.52
C GLN A 103 2.71 0.49 10.23
N ILE A 104 3.12 1.21 11.28
CA ILE A 104 4.11 2.29 11.19
C ILE A 104 5.40 1.80 11.85
N MET A 105 6.46 1.71 11.05
CA MET A 105 7.80 1.32 11.51
C MET A 105 8.55 2.56 12.05
N PRO A 106 9.69 2.40 12.78
CA PRO A 106 10.29 3.47 13.57
C PRO A 106 10.58 4.79 12.85
N THR A 107 10.78 4.77 11.53
CA THR A 107 11.03 5.99 10.73
C THR A 107 9.81 6.49 9.97
N GLY A 108 8.70 5.76 9.98
CA GLY A 108 7.44 6.12 9.32
C GLY A 108 6.77 7.33 9.97
N ASN A 109 6.31 8.27 9.15
CA ASN A 109 5.55 9.44 9.62
C ASN A 109 4.34 9.78 8.72
N PRO A 110 3.40 8.83 8.48
CA PRO A 110 2.27 9.09 7.62
C PRO A 110 1.20 9.96 8.29
N MET A 111 0.50 10.79 7.51
CA MET A 111 -0.80 11.33 7.90
C MET A 111 -1.89 10.30 7.57
N ILE A 112 -2.72 9.95 8.57
CA ILE A 112 -3.88 9.06 8.37
C ILE A 112 -5.15 9.87 8.64
N ARG A 113 -6.05 9.98 7.65
CA ARG A 113 -7.26 10.81 7.76
C ARG A 113 -8.47 10.16 7.11
N GLY A 114 -9.57 10.06 7.86
CA GLY A 114 -10.85 9.56 7.36
C GLY A 114 -10.80 8.13 6.84
N CYS A 115 -9.84 7.33 7.29
CA CYS A 115 -9.77 5.91 6.97
C CYS A 115 -10.71 5.12 7.88
N MET A 116 -11.25 4.02 7.37
CA MET A 116 -12.12 3.11 8.09
C MET A 116 -11.37 1.82 8.40
N PHE A 117 -11.48 1.34 9.64
CA PHE A 117 -10.84 0.12 10.13
C PHE A 117 -11.89 -0.74 10.81
N TYR A 118 -12.11 -1.95 10.33
CA TYR A 118 -13.05 -2.88 10.94
C TYR A 118 -12.63 -4.33 10.70
N THR A 119 -13.22 -5.19 11.52
CA THR A 119 -12.98 -6.64 11.63
C THR A 119 -14.10 -7.43 10.99
#